data_AF-A0A7C9JDZ3-F1
#
_entry.id   AF-A0A7C9JDZ3-F1
#
_cell.length_a   1.000
_cell.length_b   1.000
_cell.length_c   1.000
_cell.angle_alpha   90.00
_cell.angle_beta   90.00
_cell.angle_gamma   90.00
#
_symmetry.space_group_name_H-M   'P 1'
#
loop_
_entity.id
_entity.type
_entity.pdbx_description
1 polymer ?
#
loop_
_entity_poly.entity_id
_entity_poly.type
_entity_poly.pdbx_seq_one_letter_code
_entity_poly.pdbx_strand_id
1 'polypeptide(L)' 'MVEDSAMVESVLSFCQRLNIKVIAEYVENEEILIMFRNLGVPFRQRILFEKPSPDLNFPDLAIR' A
#
# COMPACT_ATOMS: atom_id res chain seq x y z
N MET A 1 -10.62 6.37 -13.48
CA MET A 1 -10.63 6.97 -12.12
C MET A 1 -11.76 6.45 -11.26
N VAL A 2 -13.03 6.48 -11.69
CA VAL A 2 -14.13 5.88 -10.88
C VAL A 2 -14.14 4.35 -10.99
N GLU A 3 -13.91 3.78 -12.19
CA GLU A 3 -13.90 2.32 -12.36
C GLU A 3 -12.74 1.63 -11.62
N ASP A 4 -11.56 2.26 -11.58
CA ASP A 4 -10.37 1.69 -10.93
C ASP A 4 -10.57 1.55 -9.41
N SER A 5 -11.31 2.49 -8.78
CA SER A 5 -11.60 2.46 -7.33
C SER A 5 -12.45 1.25 -6.95
N ALA A 6 -13.45 0.90 -7.77
CA ALA A 6 -14.35 -0.22 -7.50
C ALA A 6 -13.61 -1.57 -7.44
N MET A 7 -12.58 -1.74 -8.29
CA MET A 7 -11.74 -2.94 -8.27
C MET A 7 -10.89 -2.99 -6.98
N VAL A 8 -10.26 -1.89 -6.60
CA VAL A 8 -9.44 -1.79 -5.38
C VAL A 8 -10.29 -2.06 -4.14
N GLU A 9 -11.45 -1.42 -4.02
CA GLU A 9 -12.38 -1.62 -2.90
C GLU A 9 -12.87 -3.06 -2.81
N SER A 10 -13.17 -3.70 -3.94
CA SER A 10 -13.61 -5.10 -3.99
C SER A 10 -12.52 -6.06 -3.47
N VAL A 11 -11.28 -5.86 -3.90
CA VAL A 11 -10.13 -6.66 -3.43
C VAL A 11 -9.88 -6.44 -1.94
N LEU A 12 -9.92 -5.19 -1.48
CA LEU A 12 -9.70 -4.87 -0.07
C LEU A 12 -10.79 -5.48 0.82
N SER A 13 -12.05 -5.34 0.43
CA SER A 13 -13.18 -5.94 1.16
C SER A 13 -13.05 -7.46 1.24
N PHE A 14 -12.67 -8.11 0.13
CA PHE A 14 -12.40 -9.55 0.10
C PHE A 14 -11.29 -9.96 1.06
N CYS A 15 -10.14 -9.28 1.01
CA CYS A 15 -9.00 -9.56 1.88
C CYS A 15 -9.33 -9.35 3.37
N GLN A 16 -10.01 -8.25 3.71
CA GLN A 16 -10.42 -7.95 5.09
C GLN A 16 -11.34 -9.05 5.66
N ARG A 17 -12.32 -9.51 4.88
CA ARG A 17 -13.22 -10.59 5.31
C ARG A 17 -12.53 -11.92 5.57
N LEU A 18 -11.39 -12.16 4.89
CA LEU A 18 -10.58 -13.36 5.06
C LEU A 18 -9.39 -13.16 6.00
N ASN A 19 -9.28 -12.00 6.65
CA ASN A 19 -8.14 -11.64 7.48
C ASN A 19 -6.77 -11.74 6.76
N ILE A 20 -6.77 -11.42 5.47
CA ILE A 20 -5.56 -11.36 4.64
C ILE A 20 -4.94 -9.97 4.78
N LYS A 21 -3.65 -9.92 5.14
CA LYS A 21 -2.88 -8.67 5.17
C LYS A 21 -2.63 -8.19 3.75
N VAL A 22 -2.90 -6.91 3.50
CA VAL A 22 -2.67 -6.26 2.21
C VAL A 22 -1.52 -5.27 2.32
N ILE A 23 -0.64 -5.31 1.33
CA ILE A 23 0.43 -4.33 1.11
C ILE A 23 0.11 -3.62 -0.21
N ALA A 24 -0.08 -2.30 -0.17
CA ALA A 24 -0.25 -1.51 -1.39
C ALA A 24 1.11 -1.15 -1.98
N GLU A 25 1.41 -1.64 -3.19
CA GLU A 25 2.61 -1.26 -3.94
C GLU A 25 2.33 -0.05 -4.85
N TYR A 26 3.38 0.64 -5.30
CA TYR A 26 3.29 1.78 -6.24
C TYR A 26 2.47 2.99 -5.74
N VAL A 27 2.48 3.29 -4.44
CA VAL A 27 1.80 4.46 -3.87
C VAL A 27 2.61 5.75 -4.13
N GLU A 28 2.53 6.32 -5.34
CA GLU A 28 3.43 7.38 -5.79
C GLU A 28 2.95 8.82 -5.56
N ASN A 29 1.70 9.04 -5.17
CA ASN A 29 1.16 10.38 -4.92
C ASN A 29 0.29 10.44 -3.65
N GLU A 30 -0.01 11.67 -3.20
CA GLU A 30 -0.78 11.91 -1.98
C GLU A 30 -2.24 11.48 -2.09
N GLU A 31 -2.83 11.54 -3.28
CA GLU A 31 -4.22 11.14 -3.52
C GLU A 31 -4.41 9.64 -3.25
N ILE A 32 -3.53 8.81 -3.83
CA ILE A 32 -3.51 7.36 -3.62
C ILE A 32 -3.22 7.03 -2.15
N LEU A 33 -2.33 7.80 -1.51
CA LEU A 33 -2.01 7.64 -0.09
C LEU A 33 -3.23 7.90 0.81
N ILE A 34 -3.98 8.96 0.53
CA ILE A 34 -5.19 9.32 1.28
C ILE A 34 -6.28 8.28 1.06
N MET A 35 -6.48 7.83 -0.18
CA MET A 35 -7.43 6.77 -0.52
C MET A 35 -7.15 5.48 0.28
N PHE A 36 -5.92 4.96 0.25
CA PHE A 36 -5.57 3.73 0.98
C PHE A 36 -5.67 3.89 2.51
N ARG A 37 -5.38 5.09 3.04
CA ARG A 37 -5.58 5.39 4.47
C ARG A 37 -7.06 5.32 4.84
N ASN A 38 -7.93 5.90 4.03
CA ASN A 38 -9.37 5.88 4.27
C ASN A 38 -9.96 4.46 4.16
N LEU A 39 -9.37 3.61 3.31
CA LEU A 39 -9.78 2.21 3.14
C LEU A 39 -9.18 1.26 4.19
N GLY A 40 -8.37 1.76 5.13
CA GLY A 40 -7.84 0.99 6.25
C GLY A 40 -6.69 0.05 5.89
N VAL A 41 -5.89 0.37 4.87
CA VAL A 41 -4.72 -0.43 4.48
C VAL A 41 -3.49 0.02 5.28
N PRO A 42 -2.93 -0.84 6.16
CA PRO A 42 -1.88 -0.43 7.10
C PRO A 42 -0.47 -0.45 6.49
N PHE A 43 -0.23 -1.25 5.45
CA PHE A 43 1.10 -1.43 4.85
C PHE A 43 1.15 -0.87 3.43
N ARG A 44 2.25 -0.20 3.09
CA ARG A 44 2.47 0.38 1.76
C ARG A 44 3.95 0.35 1.39
N GLN A 45 4.23 0.03 0.14
CA GLN A 45 5.53 0.20 -0.49
C GLN A 45 5.45 1.38 -1.45
N ARG A 46 6.39 2.33 -1.31
CA ARG A 46 6.33 3.62 -2.00
C ARG A 46 7.64 3.91 -2.72
N ILE A 47 7.60 3.96 -4.05
CA ILE A 47 8.73 4.36 -4.92
C ILE A 47 9.19 5.79 -4.64
N LEU A 48 8.26 6.68 -4.24
CA LEU A 48 8.57 8.08 -3.96
C LEU A 48 9.54 8.27 -2.77
N PHE A 49 9.71 7.27 -1.89
CA PHE A 49 10.50 7.40 -0.66
C PHE A 49 11.69 6.46 -0.62
N GLU A 50 11.60 5.27 -1.22
CA GLU A 50 12.70 4.33 -1.30
C GLU A 50 12.65 3.60 -2.65
N LYS A 51 13.70 3.76 -3.47
CA LYS A 51 13.87 2.96 -4.67
C LYS A 51 14.20 1.52 -4.27
N PRO A 52 13.87 0.52 -5.10
CA PRO A 52 14.32 -0.85 -4.88
C PRO A 52 15.84 -0.86 -4.66
N SER A 53 16.27 -1.36 -3.51
CA SER A 53 17.69 -1.55 -3.24
C SER A 53 18.16 -2.82 -3.94
N PRO A 54 19.29 -2.79 -4.67
CA PRO A 54 19.93 -4.00 -5.16
C PRO A 54 20.54 -4.84 -4.01
N ASP A 55 20.75 -4.22 -2.86
CA ASP A 55 21.23 -4.86 -1.64
C ASP A 55 20.03 -5.25 -0.76
N LEU A 56 19.99 -6.52 -0.35
CA LEU A 56 18.98 -7.06 0.57
C LEU A 56 19.30 -6.74 2.03
N ASN A 57 20.48 -6.18 2.31
CA ASN A 57 20.82 -5.66 3.63
C ASN A 57 20.12 -4.33 3.85
N PHE A 58 18.88 -4.39 4.31
CA PHE A 58 18.19 -3.20 4.81
C PHE A 58 18.84 -2.80 6.14
N PRO A 59 19.29 -1.54 6.33
CA PRO A 59 19.64 -1.08 7.67
C PRO A 59 18.43 -1.29 8.59
N ASP A 60 18.65 -1.44 9.90
CA ASP A 60 17.56 -1.47 10.88
C ASP A 60 16.74 -0.18 10.75
N LEU A 61 15.71 -0.24 9.92
CA LEU A 61 14.71 0.79 9.74
C LEU A 61 13.88 0.72 11.02
N ALA A 62 14.36 1.39 12.07
CA ALA A 62 13.57 1.66 13.25
C ALA A 62 12.31 2.39 12.77
N ILE A 63 11.22 1.62 12.64
CA ILE A 63 9.91 2.09 12.22
C ILE A 63 9.53 3.20 13.19
N ARG A 64 9.64 4.47 12.75
CA ARG A 64 9.10 5.65 13.43
C ARG A 64 7.70 5.93 12.91
#